data_AF-A0AAU7C9E5-F1
#
_entry.id   AF-A0AAU7C9E5-F1
#
_cell.length_a   1.000
_cell.length_b   1.000
_cell.length_c   1.000
_cell.angle_alpha   90.00
_cell.angle_beta   90.00
_cell.angle_gamma   90.00
#
_symmetry.space_group_name_H-M   'P 1'
#
loop_
_entity.id
_entity.type
_entity.pdbx_description
1 polymer ?
#
loop_
_entity_poly.entity_id
_entity_poly.type
_entity_poly.pdbx_seq_one_letter_code
_entity_poly.pdbx_strand_id
1 'polypeptide(L)'
;MRLSLLTTRRLTAVVVAVVVIVLLVLGGFLPFTRRAKTCVICRLNRVDSTYGPLPISRLHETNCSRWYAAHVEPEHSHIWEHGTCLYESDLYGTWRAFSCRPGHYPIFMLPTETQMRVYQHFKNPLDAKTLFANLTDAKTYNNRLDQDDEDRGHLTVRAMSEWESAGFPGTWDDWWSRFYARHVSERKEFVEWINSDSKVGFGEWRRQRKLAEKHD
;
A
#
# COMPACT_ATOMS: atom_id res chain seq x y z
N MET A 1 36.71 -59.58 17.46
CA MET A 1 36.75 -58.39 16.57
C MET A 1 35.41 -57.98 15.93
N ARG A 2 34.35 -58.81 15.93
CA ARG A 2 33.04 -58.42 15.34
C ARG A 2 32.15 -57.53 16.23
N LEU A 3 32.38 -57.51 17.55
CA LEU A 3 31.58 -56.69 18.48
C LEU A 3 31.82 -55.17 18.31
N SER A 4 33.05 -54.73 17.98
CA SER A 4 33.37 -53.29 17.89
C SER A 4 32.80 -52.61 16.64
N LEU A 5 32.58 -53.36 15.56
CA LEU A 5 31.98 -52.88 14.30
C LEU A 5 30.46 -52.66 14.40
N LEU A 6 29.78 -53.44 15.24
CA LEU A 6 28.34 -53.30 15.51
C LEU A 6 28.05 -52.09 16.39
N THR A 7 28.89 -51.81 17.38
CA THR A 7 28.78 -50.61 18.23
C THR A 7 29.09 -49.33 17.46
N THR A 8 30.10 -49.32 16.58
CA THR A 8 30.40 -48.13 15.75
C THR A 8 29.25 -47.80 14.79
N ARG A 9 28.69 -48.79 14.09
CA ARG A 9 27.53 -48.56 13.19
C ARG A 9 26.30 -48.04 13.93
N ARG A 10 26.01 -48.55 15.12
CA ARG A 10 24.90 -48.06 15.96
C ARG A 10 25.15 -46.62 16.43
N LEU A 11 26.39 -46.30 16.82
CA LEU A 11 26.75 -44.96 17.26
C LEU A 11 26.65 -43.94 16.12
N THR A 12 27.14 -44.27 14.92
CA THR A 12 27.00 -43.41 13.74
C THR A 12 25.53 -43.17 13.40
N ALA A 13 24.68 -44.21 13.43
CA ALA A 13 23.25 -44.07 13.16
C ALA A 13 22.56 -43.16 14.18
N VAL A 14 22.89 -43.28 15.47
CA VAL A 14 22.37 -42.40 16.52
C VAL A 14 22.83 -40.96 16.30
N VAL A 15 24.11 -40.73 15.99
CA VAL A 15 24.64 -39.38 15.72
C VAL A 15 23.92 -38.75 14.53
N VAL A 16 23.76 -39.48 13.43
CA VAL A 16 23.02 -38.99 12.24
C VAL A 16 21.57 -38.67 12.61
N ALA A 17 20.89 -39.54 13.36
CA ALA A 17 19.51 -39.29 13.77
C ALA A 17 19.39 -38.04 14.65
N VAL A 18 20.29 -37.85 15.62
CA VAL A 18 20.32 -36.64 16.47
C VAL A 18 20.58 -35.40 15.62
N VAL A 19 21.54 -35.43 14.69
CA VAL A 19 21.81 -34.30 13.78
C VAL A 19 20.59 -33.95 12.94
N VAL A 20 19.90 -34.95 12.36
CA VAL A 20 18.67 -34.74 11.60
C VAL A 20 17.57 -34.13 12.46
N ILE A 21 17.35 -34.63 13.68
CA ILE A 21 16.36 -34.08 14.61
C ILE A 21 16.70 -32.62 14.95
N VAL A 22 17.96 -32.31 15.24
CA VAL A 22 18.40 -30.95 15.55
C VAL A 22 18.16 -30.02 14.35
N LEU A 23 18.51 -30.44 13.13
CA LEU A 23 18.23 -29.66 11.91
C LEU A 23 16.73 -29.45 11.70
N LEU A 24 15.91 -30.47 11.98
CA LEU A 24 14.46 -30.36 11.86
C LEU A 24 13.89 -29.37 12.88
N VAL A 25 14.34 -29.45 14.14
CA VAL A 25 13.92 -28.52 15.20
C VAL A 25 14.35 -27.10 14.86
N LEU A 26 15.61 -26.89 14.45
CA LEU A 26 16.13 -25.57 14.05
C LEU A 26 15.38 -24.99 12.85
N GLY A 27 15.01 -25.82 11.88
CA GLY A 27 14.20 -25.38 10.73
C GLY A 27 12.82 -24.86 11.15
N GLY A 28 12.27 -25.41 12.23
CA GLY A 28 11.02 -24.93 12.83
C GLY A 28 11.17 -23.58 13.55
N PHE A 29 12.41 -23.13 13.84
CA PHE A 29 12.69 -21.84 14.48
C PHE A 29 13.02 -20.69 13.50
N LEU A 30 13.52 -21.03 12.31
CA LEU A 30 13.95 -20.05 11.31
C LEU A 30 12.74 -19.32 10.70
N PRO A 31 12.64 -17.98 10.86
CA PRO A 31 11.53 -17.22 10.30
C PRO A 31 11.66 -17.11 8.78
N PHE A 32 10.53 -17.29 8.13
CA PHE A 32 10.32 -17.03 6.72
C PHE A 32 9.29 -15.92 6.60
N THR A 33 9.72 -14.75 6.14
CA THR A 33 8.83 -13.59 5.98
C THR A 33 8.53 -13.35 4.52
N ARG A 34 7.30 -12.91 4.22
CA ARG A 34 6.88 -12.45 2.90
C ARG A 34 6.22 -11.09 3.01
N ARG A 35 6.69 -10.14 2.20
CA ARG A 35 6.12 -8.81 2.11
C ARG A 35 5.90 -8.42 0.65
N ALA A 36 4.65 -8.12 0.32
CA ALA A 36 4.30 -7.57 -0.98
C ALA A 36 4.71 -6.09 -1.05
N LYS A 37 5.04 -5.63 -2.24
CA LYS A 37 5.37 -4.26 -2.61
C LYS A 37 4.84 -3.99 -4.01
N THR A 38 4.60 -2.73 -4.33
CA THR A 38 4.24 -2.31 -5.69
C THR A 38 5.01 -1.06 -6.06
N CYS A 39 5.41 -0.92 -7.33
CA CYS A 39 5.99 0.31 -7.82
C CYS A 39 4.87 1.37 -7.92
N VAL A 40 5.04 2.52 -7.27
CA VAL A 40 4.01 3.57 -7.31
C VAL A 40 3.81 4.16 -8.69
N ILE A 41 4.82 4.10 -9.57
CA ILE A 41 4.79 4.66 -10.92
C ILE A 41 4.08 3.73 -11.91
N CYS A 42 4.52 2.47 -11.99
CA CYS A 42 4.07 1.55 -13.06
C CYS A 42 3.22 0.37 -12.56
N ARG A 43 3.06 0.21 -11.24
CA ARG A 43 2.31 -0.92 -10.65
C ARG A 43 2.90 -2.30 -10.98
N LEU A 44 4.20 -2.37 -11.20
CA LEU A 44 4.93 -3.64 -11.13
C LEU A 44 4.86 -4.15 -9.69
N ASN A 45 4.46 -5.40 -9.49
CA ASN A 45 4.42 -6.00 -8.17
C ASN A 45 5.74 -6.69 -7.84
N ARG A 46 6.14 -6.62 -6.58
CA ARG A 46 7.32 -7.28 -6.04
C ARG A 46 6.94 -7.98 -4.75
N VAL A 47 7.33 -9.25 -4.61
CA VAL A 47 7.22 -9.98 -3.35
C VAL A 47 8.62 -10.26 -2.85
N ASP A 48 8.96 -9.66 -1.71
CA ASP A 48 10.20 -9.93 -1.01
C ASP A 48 9.95 -11.05 -0.01
N SER A 49 10.70 -12.14 -0.15
CA SER A 49 10.73 -13.26 0.77
C SER A 49 12.11 -13.32 1.42
N THR A 50 12.15 -13.48 2.73
CA THR A 50 13.43 -13.61 3.46
C THR A 50 13.47 -14.96 4.16
N TYR A 51 14.48 -15.77 3.85
CA TYR A 51 14.79 -17.03 4.53
C TYR A 51 16.05 -16.80 5.36
N GLY A 52 15.90 -16.53 6.67
CA GLY A 52 17.05 -16.13 7.49
C GLY A 52 17.81 -14.93 6.87
N PRO A 53 19.09 -15.06 6.47
CA PRO A 53 19.85 -13.97 5.84
C PRO A 53 19.70 -13.87 4.31
N LEU A 54 18.94 -14.76 3.66
CA LEU A 54 18.85 -14.83 2.20
C LEU A 54 17.59 -14.11 1.68
N PRO A 55 17.71 -12.89 1.13
CA PRO A 55 16.59 -12.21 0.49
C PRO A 55 16.35 -12.77 -0.91
N ILE A 56 15.09 -13.07 -1.22
CA ILE A 56 14.61 -13.51 -2.52
C ILE A 56 13.49 -12.57 -2.95
N SER A 57 13.61 -11.95 -4.13
CA SER A 57 12.57 -11.09 -4.69
C SER A 57 11.97 -11.72 -5.93
N ARG A 58 10.64 -11.71 -6.03
CA ARG A 58 9.90 -12.11 -7.24
C ARG A 58 9.14 -10.93 -7.79
N LEU A 59 9.26 -10.67 -9.09
CA LEU A 59 8.53 -9.61 -9.79
C LEU A 59 7.33 -10.20 -10.52
N HIS A 60 6.21 -9.48 -10.53
CA HIS A 60 4.99 -9.86 -11.24
C HIS A 60 4.46 -8.63 -11.99
N GLU A 61 4.47 -8.70 -13.32
CA GLU A 61 3.92 -7.65 -14.17
C GLU A 61 2.40 -7.57 -14.04
N THR A 62 1.88 -6.36 -14.18
CA THR A 62 0.45 -6.07 -14.27
C THR A 62 0.13 -5.50 -15.66
N ASN A 63 -1.17 -5.35 -15.98
CA ASN A 63 -1.57 -4.67 -17.21
C ASN A 63 -1.03 -3.24 -17.26
N CYS A 64 -1.12 -2.49 -16.15
CA CYS A 64 -0.56 -1.15 -16.05
C CYS A 64 0.97 -1.13 -16.24
N SER A 65 1.72 -2.10 -15.69
CA SER A 65 3.19 -2.08 -15.84
C SER A 65 3.62 -2.36 -17.28
N ARG A 66 2.93 -3.30 -17.95
CA ARG A 66 3.17 -3.58 -19.38
C ARG A 66 2.79 -2.41 -20.27
N TRP A 67 1.62 -1.81 -20.02
CA TRP A 67 1.16 -0.64 -20.75
C TRP A 67 2.11 0.55 -20.55
N TYR A 68 2.53 0.82 -19.31
CA TYR A 68 3.46 1.91 -18.98
C TYR A 68 4.79 1.75 -19.73
N ALA A 69 5.39 0.55 -19.71
CA ALA A 69 6.64 0.28 -20.41
C ALA A 69 6.52 0.50 -21.92
N ALA A 70 5.36 0.18 -22.50
CA ALA A 70 5.12 0.34 -23.94
C ALA A 70 4.80 1.78 -24.38
N HIS A 71 4.22 2.62 -23.51
CA HIS A 71 3.65 3.92 -23.92
C HIS A 71 4.23 5.14 -23.21
N VAL A 72 4.89 4.96 -22.07
CA VAL A 72 5.42 6.07 -21.27
C VAL A 72 6.93 6.03 -21.23
N GLU A 73 7.49 4.96 -20.68
CA GLU A 73 8.93 4.83 -20.47
C GLU A 73 9.30 3.36 -20.28
N PRO A 74 10.07 2.75 -21.21
CA PRO A 74 10.42 1.32 -21.15
C PRO A 74 11.14 0.92 -19.86
N GLU A 75 12.02 1.79 -19.37
CA GLU A 75 12.82 1.56 -18.16
C GLU A 75 12.78 2.77 -17.23
N HIS A 76 12.54 2.54 -15.93
CA HIS A 76 12.58 3.60 -14.94
C HIS A 76 13.03 3.07 -13.57
N SER A 77 13.50 3.98 -12.72
CA SER A 77 13.78 3.65 -11.33
C SER A 77 12.48 3.34 -10.59
N HIS A 78 12.32 2.10 -10.14
CA HIS A 78 11.15 1.67 -9.40
C HIS A 78 11.15 2.27 -7.98
N ILE A 79 10.07 2.97 -7.65
CA ILE A 79 9.81 3.50 -6.32
C ILE A 79 8.84 2.52 -5.63
N TRP A 80 9.37 1.70 -4.73
CA TRP A 80 8.63 0.62 -4.10
C TRP A 80 7.86 1.09 -2.86
N GLU A 81 6.54 0.94 -2.89
CA GLU A 81 5.70 1.12 -1.71
C GLU A 81 5.33 -0.23 -1.09
N HIS A 82 5.20 -0.25 0.23
CA HIS A 82 4.88 -1.48 0.95
C HIS A 82 3.41 -1.87 0.79
N GLY A 83 3.18 -3.16 0.59
CA GLY A 83 1.85 -3.75 0.72
C GLY A 83 1.31 -3.61 2.14
N THR A 84 0.00 -3.73 2.25
CA THR A 84 -0.71 -3.58 3.53
C THR A 84 -0.35 -4.66 4.53
N CYS A 85 0.09 -5.84 4.08
CA CYS A 85 0.27 -7.00 4.95
C CYS A 85 1.68 -7.61 4.89
N LEU A 86 2.12 -8.08 6.06
CA LEU A 86 3.30 -8.90 6.29
C LEU A 86 2.85 -10.29 6.71
N TYR A 87 3.42 -11.32 6.08
CA TYR A 87 3.18 -12.72 6.41
C TYR A 87 4.46 -13.34 6.96
N GLU A 88 4.34 -14.12 8.03
CA GLU A 88 5.45 -14.86 8.62
C GLU A 88 5.07 -16.33 8.83
N SER A 89 5.94 -17.23 8.40
CA SER A 89 5.87 -18.66 8.68
C SER A 89 7.24 -19.17 9.13
N ASP A 90 7.31 -20.42 9.57
CA ASP A 90 8.59 -21.14 9.63
C ASP A 90 8.96 -21.70 8.24
N LEU A 91 10.04 -22.49 8.18
CA LEU A 91 10.50 -23.12 6.95
C LEU A 91 9.63 -24.28 6.46
N TYR A 92 8.81 -24.84 7.34
CA TYR A 92 7.84 -25.87 7.01
C TYR A 92 6.52 -25.27 6.51
N GLY A 93 6.42 -23.94 6.47
CA GLY A 93 5.21 -23.23 6.09
C GLY A 93 4.18 -23.16 7.23
N THR A 94 4.55 -23.55 8.46
CA THR A 94 3.70 -23.35 9.63
C THR A 94 3.54 -21.87 9.83
N TRP A 95 2.29 -21.40 9.77
CA TRP A 95 1.98 -20.00 9.99
C TRP A 95 2.39 -19.57 11.40
N ARG A 96 3.06 -18.42 11.51
CA ARG A 96 3.53 -17.86 12.78
C ARG A 96 2.85 -16.55 13.13
N ALA A 97 2.81 -15.64 12.16
CA ALA A 97 2.26 -14.31 12.37
C ALA A 97 1.75 -13.70 11.07
N PHE A 98 0.87 -12.73 11.24
CA PHE A 98 0.36 -11.88 10.19
C PHE A 98 0.10 -10.50 10.77
N SER A 99 0.47 -9.46 10.04
CA SER A 99 0.24 -8.08 10.44
C SER A 99 -0.20 -7.29 9.23
N CYS A 100 -1.33 -6.58 9.33
CA CYS A 100 -1.77 -5.67 8.28
C CYS A 100 -1.97 -4.26 8.79
N ARG A 101 -1.78 -3.32 7.87
CA ARG A 101 -2.14 -1.91 7.98
C ARG A 101 -2.96 -1.53 6.75
N PRO A 102 -4.22 -1.99 6.66
CA PRO A 102 -5.09 -1.63 5.55
C PRO A 102 -5.29 -0.11 5.52
N GLY A 103 -5.29 0.49 4.33
CA GLY A 103 -5.47 1.94 4.18
C GLY A 103 -4.33 2.79 4.75
N HIS A 104 -3.14 2.24 4.98
CA HIS A 104 -1.98 3.06 5.35
C HIS A 104 -1.28 3.64 4.10
N TYR A 105 -1.24 2.87 3.02
CA TYR A 105 -0.50 3.18 1.79
C TYR A 105 -1.48 3.60 0.68
N PRO A 106 -1.57 4.89 0.33
CA PRO A 106 -2.60 5.39 -0.58
C PRO A 106 -2.65 4.66 -1.93
N ILE A 107 -1.49 4.34 -2.50
CA ILE A 107 -1.39 3.69 -3.80
C ILE A 107 -2.12 2.32 -3.85
N PHE A 108 -2.29 1.64 -2.72
CA PHE A 108 -3.03 0.37 -2.67
C PHE A 108 -4.55 0.56 -2.71
N MET A 109 -5.03 1.78 -2.47
CA MET A 109 -6.44 2.15 -2.61
C MET A 109 -6.79 2.57 -4.04
N LEU A 110 -5.79 2.85 -4.87
CA LEU A 110 -5.98 3.13 -6.29
C LEU A 110 -5.96 1.83 -7.10
N PRO A 111 -7.04 1.47 -7.81
CA PRO A 111 -7.02 0.32 -8.70
C PRO A 111 -5.96 0.49 -9.79
N THR A 112 -5.25 -0.60 -10.10
CA THR A 112 -4.19 -0.59 -11.12
C THR A 112 -4.70 -0.13 -12.50
N GLU A 113 -5.95 -0.48 -12.84
CA GLU A 113 -6.59 -0.04 -14.09
C GLU A 113 -6.93 1.46 -14.08
N THR A 114 -7.34 2.01 -12.93
CA THR A 114 -7.57 3.46 -12.77
C THR A 114 -6.28 4.23 -12.96
N GLN A 115 -5.17 3.77 -12.38
CA GLN A 115 -3.86 4.39 -12.59
C GLN A 115 -3.46 4.42 -14.08
N MET A 116 -3.66 3.32 -14.80
CA MET A 116 -3.42 3.26 -16.24
C MET A 116 -4.30 4.26 -17.00
N ARG A 117 -5.60 4.35 -16.67
CA ARG A 117 -6.50 5.33 -17.31
C ARG A 117 -6.15 6.77 -16.98
N VAL A 118 -5.68 7.05 -15.76
CA VAL A 118 -5.13 8.37 -15.41
C VAL A 118 -3.97 8.73 -16.33
N TYR A 119 -2.98 7.83 -16.53
CA TYR A 119 -1.90 8.09 -17.48
C TYR A 119 -2.40 8.42 -18.89
N GLN A 120 -3.42 7.70 -19.38
CA GLN A 120 -3.99 7.90 -20.72
C GLN A 120 -4.69 9.25 -20.89
N HIS A 121 -5.16 9.88 -19.80
CA HIS A 121 -5.87 11.16 -19.84
C HIS A 121 -4.97 12.37 -19.62
N PHE A 122 -3.77 12.18 -19.09
CA PHE A 122 -2.79 13.25 -19.04
C PHE A 122 -2.28 13.57 -20.44
N LYS A 123 -2.24 14.87 -20.79
CA LYS A 123 -1.66 15.34 -22.06
C LYS A 123 -0.20 14.91 -22.20
N ASN A 124 0.54 14.91 -21.09
CA ASN A 124 1.89 14.39 -20.99
C ASN A 124 1.94 13.32 -19.89
N PRO A 125 2.15 12.03 -20.23
CA PRO A 125 2.20 10.94 -19.25
C PRO A 125 3.31 11.10 -18.18
N LEU A 126 4.35 11.90 -18.44
CA LEU A 126 5.40 12.18 -17.46
C LEU A 126 4.92 13.09 -16.30
N ASP A 127 3.90 13.89 -16.53
CA ASP A 127 3.29 14.70 -15.46
C ASP A 127 2.51 13.77 -14.51
N ALA A 128 1.79 12.77 -15.05
CA ALA A 128 1.19 11.70 -14.26
C ALA A 128 2.24 10.88 -13.50
N LYS A 129 3.38 10.56 -14.12
CA LYS A 129 4.51 9.90 -13.42
C LYS A 129 4.95 10.70 -12.19
N THR A 130 5.06 12.02 -12.31
CA THR A 130 5.44 12.90 -11.21
C THR A 130 4.41 12.88 -10.09
N LEU A 131 3.12 12.91 -10.45
CA LEU A 131 2.01 12.76 -9.51
C LEU A 131 2.09 11.43 -8.74
N PHE A 132 2.25 10.30 -9.45
CA PHE A 132 2.36 8.98 -8.83
C PHE A 132 3.63 8.80 -7.98
N ALA A 133 4.75 9.37 -8.41
CA ALA A 133 5.99 9.37 -7.64
C ALA A 133 5.87 10.18 -6.32
N ASN A 134 4.85 11.02 -6.19
CA ASN A 134 4.54 11.78 -4.98
C ASN A 134 3.52 11.08 -4.06
N LEU A 135 2.95 9.93 -4.47
CA LEU A 135 1.98 9.15 -3.69
C LEU A 135 2.61 8.10 -2.76
N THR A 136 3.90 8.24 -2.44
CA THR A 136 4.58 7.38 -1.47
C THR A 136 4.24 7.81 -0.05
N ASP A 137 4.14 6.86 0.88
CA ASP A 137 3.90 7.14 2.30
C ASP A 137 4.93 8.12 2.86
N ALA A 138 6.21 7.96 2.53
CA ALA A 138 7.28 8.89 2.94
C ALA A 138 7.03 10.37 2.57
N LYS A 139 6.21 10.65 1.56
CA LYS A 139 5.88 12.00 1.08
C LYS A 139 4.50 12.49 1.53
N THR A 140 3.58 11.57 1.83
CA THR A 140 2.18 11.89 2.13
C THR A 140 1.83 11.67 3.60
N TYR A 141 2.61 10.88 4.34
CA TYR A 141 2.32 10.52 5.72
C TYR A 141 2.18 11.76 6.61
N ASN A 142 1.09 11.81 7.37
CA ASN A 142 0.73 12.93 8.25
C ASN A 142 0.65 14.32 7.57
N ASN A 143 0.61 14.38 6.23
CA ASN A 143 0.34 15.61 5.51
C ASN A 143 -1.19 15.86 5.49
N ARG A 144 -1.72 16.29 6.63
CA ARG A 144 -3.15 16.46 6.91
C ARG A 144 -3.47 17.91 7.22
N LEU A 145 -4.72 18.33 7.04
CA LEU A 145 -5.17 19.65 7.51
C LEU A 145 -5.25 19.72 9.03
N ASP A 146 -5.66 18.62 9.68
CA ASP A 146 -5.67 18.46 11.14
C ASP A 146 -5.59 16.97 11.53
N GLN A 147 -5.70 16.67 12.84
CA GLN A 147 -5.50 15.32 13.37
C GLN A 147 -6.54 14.29 12.87
N ASP A 148 -7.77 14.74 12.60
CA ASP A 148 -8.89 13.87 12.19
C ASP A 148 -9.20 13.98 10.69
N ASP A 149 -8.28 14.55 9.91
CA ASP A 149 -8.38 14.62 8.45
C ASP A 149 -7.64 13.47 7.76
N GLU A 150 -8.04 13.16 6.53
CA GLU A 150 -7.29 12.26 5.66
C GLU A 150 -5.95 12.87 5.29
N ASP A 151 -4.91 12.05 5.14
CA ASP A 151 -3.66 12.56 4.59
C ASP A 151 -3.78 12.88 3.10
N ARG A 152 -2.91 13.76 2.63
CA ARG A 152 -2.90 14.25 1.25
C ARG A 152 -2.83 13.11 0.22
N GLY A 153 -2.19 11.99 0.55
CA GLY A 153 -2.10 10.84 -0.34
C GLY A 153 -3.46 10.18 -0.54
N HIS A 154 -4.20 9.96 0.55
CA HIS A 154 -5.56 9.44 0.52
C HIS A 154 -6.51 10.37 -0.24
N LEU A 155 -6.43 11.68 0.02
CA LEU A 155 -7.22 12.68 -0.71
C LEU A 155 -6.91 12.66 -2.21
N THR A 156 -5.64 12.52 -2.58
CA THR A 156 -5.22 12.44 -3.99
C THR A 156 -5.82 11.22 -4.68
N VAL A 157 -5.77 10.05 -4.04
CA VAL A 157 -6.35 8.81 -4.58
C VAL A 157 -7.88 8.88 -4.70
N ARG A 158 -8.54 9.49 -3.71
CA ARG A 158 -9.97 9.75 -3.75
C ARG A 158 -10.32 10.70 -4.90
N ALA A 159 -9.59 11.80 -5.05
CA ALA A 159 -9.80 12.75 -6.14
C ALA A 159 -9.62 12.11 -7.52
N MET A 160 -8.64 11.21 -7.70
CA MET A 160 -8.47 10.43 -8.93
C MET A 160 -9.68 9.55 -9.23
N SER A 161 -10.18 8.83 -8.22
CA SER A 161 -11.36 7.96 -8.37
C SER A 161 -12.62 8.77 -8.73
N GLU A 162 -12.81 9.93 -8.11
CA GLU A 162 -13.93 10.83 -8.44
C GLU A 162 -13.76 11.45 -9.84
N TRP A 163 -12.54 11.82 -10.22
CA TRP A 163 -12.24 12.36 -11.56
C TRP A 163 -12.58 11.34 -12.65
N GLU A 164 -12.13 10.10 -12.46
CA GLU A 164 -12.47 8.98 -13.34
C GLU A 164 -13.97 8.72 -13.41
N SER A 165 -14.64 8.68 -12.26
CA SER A 165 -16.09 8.44 -12.18
C SER A 165 -16.89 9.55 -12.87
N ALA A 166 -16.37 10.78 -12.91
CA ALA A 166 -16.94 11.90 -13.64
C ALA A 166 -16.59 11.92 -15.14
N GLY A 167 -15.80 10.95 -15.64
CA GLY A 167 -15.39 10.86 -17.04
C GLY A 167 -14.18 11.75 -17.38
N PHE A 168 -13.29 12.00 -16.43
CA PHE A 168 -12.08 12.82 -16.58
C PHE A 168 -12.34 14.25 -17.11
N PRO A 169 -13.25 15.04 -16.49
CA PRO A 169 -13.52 16.40 -16.97
C PRO A 169 -12.33 17.34 -16.73
N GLY A 170 -11.93 18.07 -17.78
CA GLY A 170 -10.86 19.07 -17.71
C GLY A 170 -9.47 18.47 -17.45
N THR A 171 -8.56 19.29 -16.94
CA THR A 171 -7.22 18.84 -16.54
C THR A 171 -7.21 18.31 -15.10
N TRP A 172 -6.23 17.47 -14.77
CA TRP A 172 -6.00 17.02 -13.40
C TRP A 172 -5.80 18.21 -12.44
N ASP A 173 -5.03 19.22 -12.83
CA ASP A 173 -4.71 20.36 -11.95
C ASP A 173 -5.96 21.20 -11.63
N ASP A 174 -6.81 21.43 -12.63
CA ASP A 174 -8.09 22.12 -12.43
C ASP A 174 -9.03 21.29 -11.55
N TRP A 175 -9.08 19.98 -11.79
CA TRP A 175 -9.88 19.06 -10.98
C TRP A 175 -9.42 19.02 -9.53
N TRP A 176 -8.12 18.79 -9.31
CA TRP A 176 -7.49 18.73 -8.01
C TRP A 176 -7.69 20.03 -7.24
N SER A 177 -7.50 21.19 -7.88
CA SER A 177 -7.70 22.49 -7.25
C SER A 177 -9.14 22.68 -6.75
N ARG A 178 -10.15 22.34 -7.57
CA ARG A 178 -11.56 22.41 -7.16
C ARG A 178 -11.89 21.40 -6.07
N PHE A 179 -11.45 20.16 -6.23
CA PHE A 179 -11.65 19.08 -5.26
C PHE A 179 -11.07 19.46 -3.89
N TYR A 180 -9.82 19.93 -3.87
CA TYR A 180 -9.12 20.27 -2.65
C TYR A 180 -9.70 21.52 -1.98
N ALA A 181 -10.07 22.55 -2.74
CA ALA A 181 -10.75 23.73 -2.20
C ALA A 181 -12.09 23.36 -1.55
N ARG A 182 -12.87 22.46 -2.18
CA ARG A 182 -14.10 21.91 -1.61
C ARG A 182 -13.81 21.15 -0.31
N HIS A 183 -12.82 20.25 -0.30
CA HIS A 183 -12.43 19.49 0.90
C HIS A 183 -12.05 20.42 2.07
N VAL A 184 -11.22 21.42 1.82
CA VAL A 184 -10.82 22.42 2.83
C VAL A 184 -12.04 23.16 3.39
N SER A 185 -12.97 23.59 2.52
CA SER A 185 -14.20 24.26 2.96
C SER A 185 -15.09 23.34 3.80
N GLU A 186 -15.27 22.10 3.37
CA GLU A 186 -16.06 21.11 4.10
C GLU A 186 -15.45 20.78 5.46
N ARG A 187 -14.12 20.68 5.53
CA ARG A 187 -13.39 20.46 6.78
C ARG A 187 -13.54 21.63 7.74
N LYS A 188 -13.44 22.87 7.24
CA LYS A 188 -13.66 24.07 8.06
C LYS A 188 -15.06 24.08 8.67
N GLU A 189 -16.09 23.81 7.87
CA GLU A 189 -17.46 23.71 8.36
C GLU A 189 -17.64 22.57 9.39
N PHE A 190 -16.96 21.45 9.18
CA PHE A 190 -16.98 20.33 10.12
C PHE A 190 -16.36 20.69 11.47
N VAL A 191 -15.24 21.39 11.48
CA VAL A 191 -14.61 21.90 12.71
C VAL A 191 -15.50 22.93 13.40
N GLU A 192 -16.12 23.84 12.65
CA GLU A 192 -17.11 24.79 13.20
C GLU A 192 -18.29 24.06 13.84
N TRP A 193 -18.79 22.99 13.22
CA TRP A 193 -19.84 22.15 13.78
C TRP A 193 -19.40 21.49 15.09
N ILE A 194 -18.22 20.87 15.15
CA ILE A 194 -17.66 20.29 16.39
C ILE A 194 -17.61 21.35 17.49
N ASN A 195 -17.14 22.56 17.17
CA ASN A 195 -16.97 23.63 18.14
C ASN A 195 -18.29 24.31 18.54
N SER A 196 -19.37 24.11 17.78
CA SER A 196 -20.67 24.75 18.04
C SER A 196 -21.51 24.07 19.13
N ASP A 197 -21.05 22.96 19.71
CA ASP A 197 -21.82 22.09 20.64
C ASP A 197 -23.21 21.72 20.07
N SER A 198 -23.26 21.53 18.75
CA SER A 198 -24.50 21.23 18.05
C SER A 198 -25.05 19.88 18.47
N LYS A 199 -26.24 19.87 19.08
CA LYS A 199 -26.98 18.65 19.43
C LYS A 199 -27.56 17.91 18.21
N VAL A 200 -27.36 18.44 17.01
CA VAL A 200 -27.78 17.84 15.75
C VAL A 200 -26.57 17.40 14.92
N GLY A 201 -26.76 16.37 14.08
CA GLY A 201 -25.71 15.86 13.22
C GLY A 201 -25.23 16.88 12.18
N PHE A 202 -23.99 16.76 11.72
CA PHE A 202 -23.33 17.71 10.82
C PHE A 202 -24.18 18.12 9.60
N GLY A 203 -24.81 17.15 8.93
CA GLY A 203 -25.65 17.42 7.76
C GLY A 203 -26.90 18.25 8.07
N GLU A 204 -27.49 18.07 9.26
CA GLU A 204 -28.63 18.86 9.70
C GLU A 204 -28.20 20.27 10.11
N TRP A 205 -27.13 20.39 10.90
CA TRP A 205 -26.52 21.67 11.27
C TRP A 205 -26.19 22.52 10.04
N ARG A 206 -25.56 21.92 9.02
CA ARG A 206 -25.22 22.58 7.75
C ARG A 206 -26.48 23.06 7.02
N ARG A 207 -27.57 22.28 7.02
CA ARG A 207 -28.84 22.70 6.41
C ARG A 207 -29.46 23.88 7.14
N GLN A 208 -29.48 23.85 8.48
CA GLN A 208 -30.03 24.93 9.29
C GLN A 208 -29.28 26.26 9.05
N ARG A 209 -27.94 26.24 9.00
CA ARG A 209 -27.13 27.42 8.66
C ARG A 209 -27.46 28.00 7.29
N LYS A 210 -27.54 27.15 6.26
CA LYS A 210 -27.89 27.60 4.90
C LYS A 210 -29.30 28.18 4.77
N LEU A 211 -30.21 27.79 5.67
CA LEU A 211 -31.55 28.40 5.74
C LEU A 211 -31.48 29.76 6.42
N ALA A 212 -30.75 29.89 7.52
CA ALA A 212 -30.54 31.17 8.21
C ALA A 212 -29.89 32.22 7.30
N GLU A 213 -28.83 31.85 6.57
CA GLU A 213 -28.12 32.74 5.63
C GLU A 213 -28.97 33.21 4.43
N LYS A 214 -30.12 32.57 4.16
CA LYS A 214 -31.06 33.01 3.10
C LYS A 214 -32.11 34.00 3.58
N HIS A 215 -32.26 34.15 4.90
CA HIS A 215 -33.26 35.01 5.52
C HIS A 215 -32.67 36.33 6.06
N ASP A 216 -31.35 36.44 6.07
CA ASP A 216 -30.58 37.68 6.30
C ASP A 216 -30.26 38.39 4.98
#